data_AF-A0A113SMK4-F1
#
_entry.id   AF-A0A113SMK4-F1
#
_cell.length_a   1.000
_cell.length_b   1.000
_cell.length_c   1.000
_cell.angle_alpha   90.00
_cell.angle_beta   90.00
_cell.angle_gamma   90.00
#
_symmetry.space_group_name_H-M   'P 1'
#
loop_
_entity.id
_entity.type
_entity.pdbx_description
1 polymer ?
#
loop_
_entity_poly.entity_id
_entity_poly.type
_entity_poly.pdbx_seq_one_letter_code
_entity_poly.pdbx_strand_id
1 'polypeptide(L)'
;MVAAKKRYVKKFNFEIDLNSEIENQIRSNIISDREKITEKYKQKWKKKIRRRIKMEDKISNFVFPNSKKEKQLRLNYINKFIKKKKLIRKYLKEIKEKVKKMKNVINNEAVKQ
;
A
#
# COMPACT_ATOMS: atom_id res chain seq x y z
N MET A 1 -8.95 27.11 -20.71
CA MET A 1 -9.66 26.66 -19.49
C MET A 1 -10.93 25.95 -19.94
N VAL A 2 -10.96 24.61 -19.93
CA VAL A 2 -12.11 23.84 -20.42
C VAL A 2 -13.18 23.86 -19.34
N ALA A 3 -14.17 24.73 -19.49
CA ALA A 3 -15.32 24.80 -18.61
C ALA A 3 -16.10 23.48 -18.71
N ALA A 4 -15.97 22.62 -17.70
CA ALA A 4 -16.82 21.44 -17.57
C ALA A 4 -18.27 21.91 -17.42
N LYS A 5 -19.06 21.80 -18.49
CA LYS A 5 -20.50 22.07 -18.49
C LYS A 5 -21.13 21.23 -17.38
N LYS A 6 -21.58 21.86 -16.29
CA LYS A 6 -22.29 21.18 -15.19
C LYS A 6 -23.50 20.45 -15.79
N ARG A 7 -23.49 19.11 -15.73
CA ARG A 7 -24.66 18.29 -16.10
C ARG A 7 -25.77 18.61 -15.10
N TYR A 8 -26.90 19.10 -15.59
CA TYR A 8 -28.12 19.14 -14.80
C TYR A 8 -28.57 17.70 -14.56
N VAL A 9 -28.48 17.25 -13.31
CA VAL A 9 -29.09 15.99 -12.88
C VAL A 9 -30.59 16.26 -12.84
N LYS A 10 -31.28 15.97 -13.94
CA LYS A 10 -32.74 16.01 -14.01
C LYS A 10 -33.24 14.97 -12.99
N LYS A 11 -33.82 15.43 -11.88
CA LYS A 11 -34.54 14.56 -10.94
C LYS A 11 -35.79 14.08 -11.65
N PHE A 12 -35.70 12.93 -12.29
CA PHE A 12 -36.85 12.22 -12.79
C PHE A 12 -37.52 11.53 -11.59
N ASN A 13 -38.57 12.17 -11.05
CA ASN A 13 -39.55 11.48 -10.23
C ASN A 13 -40.42 10.65 -11.16
N PHE A 14 -39.91 9.49 -11.59
CA PHE A 14 -40.79 8.44 -12.07
C PHE A 14 -40.96 7.48 -10.89
N GLU A 15 -42.19 7.40 -10.37
CA GLU A 15 -42.65 6.20 -9.67
C GLU A 15 -42.72 5.09 -10.72
N ILE A 16 -41.57 4.48 -11.00
CA ILE A 16 -41.51 3.30 -11.84
C ILE A 16 -41.71 2.13 -10.90
N ASP A 17 -42.83 1.43 -11.04
CA ASP A 17 -43.00 0.10 -10.50
C ASP A 17 -42.10 -0.85 -11.31
N LEU A 18 -40.80 -0.79 -11.04
CA LEU A 18 -39.81 -1.69 -11.61
C LEU A 18 -40.00 -3.02 -10.90
N ASN A 19 -40.50 -4.02 -11.63
CA ASN A 19 -40.37 -5.43 -11.28
C ASN A 19 -39.00 -5.65 -10.61
N SER A 20 -39.00 -6.07 -9.34
CA SER A 20 -37.79 -6.12 -8.51
C SER A 20 -36.66 -6.92 -9.16
N GLU A 21 -37.02 -7.89 -10.02
CA GLU A 21 -36.11 -8.69 -10.85
C GLU A 21 -35.21 -7.83 -11.75
N ILE A 22 -35.79 -6.87 -12.47
CA ILE A 22 -35.07 -6.02 -13.44
C ILE A 22 -34.13 -5.06 -12.68
N GLU A 23 -34.61 -4.48 -11.58
CA GLU A 23 -33.78 -3.59 -10.76
C GLU A 23 -32.62 -4.37 -10.10
N ASN A 24 -32.88 -5.59 -9.62
CA ASN A 24 -31.85 -6.47 -9.06
C ASN A 24 -30.81 -6.86 -10.11
N GLN A 25 -31.21 -7.12 -11.34
CA GLN A 25 -30.30 -7.45 -12.44
C GLN A 25 -29.44 -6.24 -12.88
N ILE A 26 -30.01 -5.04 -12.89
CA ILE A 26 -29.26 -3.80 -13.14
C ILE A 26 -28.26 -3.54 -11.99
N ARG A 27 -28.70 -3.68 -10.73
CA ARG A 27 -27.85 -3.52 -9.55
C ARG A 27 -26.70 -4.54 -9.54
N SER A 28 -26.97 -5.82 -9.84
CA SER A 28 -25.95 -6.87 -9.87
C SER A 28 -24.92 -6.62 -10.97
N ASN A 29 -25.34 -6.17 -12.16
CA ASN A 29 -24.44 -5.80 -13.24
C ASN A 29 -23.52 -4.64 -12.86
N ILE A 30 -24.07 -3.59 -12.23
CA ILE A 30 -23.29 -2.44 -11.73
C ILE A 30 -22.27 -2.88 -10.66
N ILE A 31 -22.65 -3.76 -9.74
CA ILE A 31 -21.75 -4.30 -8.71
C ILE A 31 -20.64 -5.15 -9.35
N SER A 32 -20.98 -6.08 -10.25
CA SER A 32 -20.03 -6.92 -10.96
C SER A 32 -18.99 -6.09 -11.72
N ASP A 33 -19.42 -5.03 -12.41
CA ASP A 33 -18.49 -4.17 -13.16
C ASP A 33 -17.57 -3.36 -12.23
N ARG A 34 -18.07 -2.91 -11.08
CA ARG A 34 -17.22 -2.31 -10.04
C ARG A 34 -16.21 -3.31 -9.50
N GLU A 35 -16.61 -4.54 -9.23
CA GLU A 35 -15.71 -5.61 -8.77
C GLU A 35 -14.63 -5.93 -9.81
N LYS A 36 -14.98 -6.06 -11.10
CA LYS A 36 -14.01 -6.24 -12.19
C LYS A 36 -12.99 -5.11 -12.27
N ILE A 37 -13.42 -3.86 -12.07
CA ILE A 37 -12.52 -2.70 -12.02
C ILE A 37 -11.54 -2.86 -10.84
N THR A 38 -12.03 -3.18 -9.64
CA THR A 38 -11.16 -3.39 -8.47
C THR A 38 -10.18 -4.55 -8.67
N GLU A 39 -10.61 -5.65 -9.28
CA GLU A 39 -9.78 -6.81 -9.56
C GLU A 39 -8.67 -6.48 -10.57
N LYS A 40 -9.00 -5.71 -11.62
CA LYS A 40 -8.02 -5.18 -12.58
C LYS A 40 -6.97 -4.30 -11.89
N TYR A 41 -7.37 -3.45 -10.94
CA TYR A 41 -6.42 -2.66 -10.15
C TYR A 41 -5.53 -3.53 -9.26
N LYS A 42 -6.10 -4.53 -8.57
CA LYS A 42 -5.34 -5.50 -7.76
C LYS A 42 -4.31 -6.25 -8.61
N GLN A 43 -4.71 -6.74 -9.78
CA GLN A 43 -3.80 -7.42 -10.72
C GLN A 43 -2.68 -6.50 -11.22
N LYS A 44 -3.00 -5.24 -11.56
CA LYS A 44 -2.00 -4.24 -11.97
C LYS A 44 -0.99 -3.96 -10.85
N TRP A 45 -1.45 -3.89 -9.60
CA TRP A 45 -0.61 -3.77 -8.41
C TRP A 45 0.28 -4.99 -8.21
N LYS A 46 -0.28 -6.21 -8.24
CA LYS A 46 0.48 -7.48 -8.15
C LYS A 46 1.59 -7.54 -9.22
N LYS A 47 1.29 -7.16 -10.46
CA LYS A 47 2.26 -7.10 -11.56
C LYS A 47 3.38 -6.09 -11.30
N LYS A 48 3.06 -4.91 -10.74
CA LYS A 48 4.04 -3.88 -10.37
C LYS A 48 4.97 -4.36 -9.25
N ILE A 49 4.43 -5.03 -8.23
CA ILE A 49 5.20 -5.64 -7.14
C ILE A 49 6.14 -6.72 -7.70
N ARG A 50 5.63 -7.65 -8.51
CA ARG A 50 6.44 -8.72 -9.12
C ARG A 50 7.61 -8.18 -9.94
N ARG A 51 7.38 -7.13 -10.75
CA ARG A 51 8.44 -6.46 -11.51
C ARG A 51 9.49 -5.82 -10.61
N ARG A 52 9.09 -5.18 -9.51
CA ARG A 52 10.04 -4.62 -8.53
C ARG A 52 10.89 -5.71 -7.89
N ILE A 53 10.29 -6.81 -7.44
CA ILE A 53 11.01 -7.94 -6.84
C ILE A 53 12.03 -8.50 -7.84
N LYS A 54 11.60 -8.78 -9.09
CA LYS A 54 12.51 -9.30 -10.14
C LYS A 54 13.67 -8.34 -10.43
N MET A 55 13.45 -7.04 -10.37
CA MET A 55 14.52 -6.05 -10.56
C MET A 55 15.46 -5.97 -9.36
N GLU A 56 14.93 -6.02 -8.12
CA GLU A 56 15.74 -6.04 -6.91
C GLU A 56 16.62 -7.30 -6.85
N ASP A 57 16.07 -8.46 -7.20
CA ASP A 57 16.81 -9.74 -7.29
C ASP A 57 17.95 -9.66 -8.31
N LYS A 58 17.68 -9.14 -9.53
CA LYS A 58 18.72 -8.89 -10.53
C LYS A 58 19.84 -7.97 -10.02
N ILE A 59 19.50 -6.88 -9.34
CA ILE A 59 20.49 -5.93 -8.80
C ILE A 59 21.29 -6.56 -7.66
N SER A 60 20.64 -7.39 -6.83
CA SER A 60 21.28 -8.12 -5.73
C SER A 60 22.29 -9.14 -6.26
N ASN A 61 21.97 -9.79 -7.38
CA ASN A 61 22.80 -10.82 -8.02
C ASN A 61 23.95 -10.25 -8.87
N PHE A 62 24.11 -8.93 -8.96
CA PHE A 62 25.33 -8.35 -9.52
C PHE A 62 26.49 -8.75 -8.61
N VAL A 63 27.30 -9.73 -9.00
CA VAL A 63 28.51 -10.08 -8.23
C VAL A 63 29.55 -8.95 -8.41
N PHE A 64 29.77 -8.52 -9.65
CA PHE A 64 30.57 -7.35 -10.02
C PHE A 64 29.83 -6.55 -11.10
N PRO A 65 29.36 -5.31 -10.84
CA PRO A 65 28.69 -4.50 -11.85
C PRO A 65 29.73 -3.92 -12.80
N ASN A 66 29.60 -4.21 -14.09
CA ASN A 66 30.63 -3.91 -15.09
C ASN A 66 30.46 -2.50 -15.64
N SER A 67 29.23 -2.00 -15.77
CA SER A 67 28.95 -0.65 -16.29
C SER A 67 28.77 0.41 -15.20
N LYS A 68 29.01 1.68 -15.52
CA LYS A 68 28.74 2.83 -14.62
C LYS A 68 27.29 2.86 -14.16
N LYS A 69 26.33 2.53 -15.05
CA LYS A 69 24.90 2.46 -14.76
C LYS A 69 24.58 1.38 -13.74
N GLU A 70 25.14 0.18 -13.89
CA GLU A 70 24.94 -0.92 -12.95
C GLU A 70 25.53 -0.62 -11.57
N LYS A 71 26.73 -0.01 -11.52
CA LYS A 71 27.36 0.43 -10.27
C LYS A 71 26.46 1.42 -9.52
N GLN A 72 25.87 2.39 -10.23
CA GLN A 72 24.95 3.36 -9.64
C GLN A 72 23.66 2.71 -9.14
N LEU A 73 23.09 1.77 -9.90
CA LEU A 73 21.90 1.01 -9.46
C LEU A 73 22.17 0.19 -8.19
N ARG A 74 23.32 -0.49 -8.13
CA ARG A 74 23.73 -1.25 -6.94
C ARG A 74 23.96 -0.36 -5.73
N LEU A 75 24.61 0.79 -5.91
CA LEU A 75 24.80 1.77 -4.84
C LEU A 75 23.46 2.29 -4.30
N ASN A 76 22.52 2.64 -5.17
CA ASN A 76 21.18 3.06 -4.78
C ASN A 76 20.43 1.97 -4.00
N TYR A 77 20.57 0.71 -4.43
CA TYR A 77 20.01 -0.44 -3.73
C TYR A 77 20.60 -0.60 -2.32
N ILE A 78 21.93 -0.58 -2.18
CA ILE A 78 22.62 -0.68 -0.88
C ILE A 78 22.20 0.48 0.04
N ASN A 79 22.17 1.72 -0.46
CA ASN A 79 21.76 2.90 0.32
C ASN A 79 20.33 2.77 0.85
N LYS A 80 19.41 2.21 0.06
CA LYS A 80 18.03 1.92 0.49
C LYS A 80 18.03 0.93 1.67
N PHE A 81 18.85 -0.12 1.63
CA PHE A 81 18.99 -1.08 2.73
C PHE A 81 19.57 -0.44 3.99
N ILE A 82 20.64 0.36 3.86
CA ILE A 82 21.26 1.06 4.99
C ILE A 82 20.25 1.99 5.67
N LYS A 83 19.48 2.77 4.89
CA LYS A 83 18.43 3.65 5.44
C LYS A 83 17.38 2.86 6.22
N LYS A 84 16.88 1.75 5.66
CA LYS A 84 15.94 0.86 6.37
C LYS A 84 16.54 0.29 7.66
N LYS A 85 17.78 -0.20 7.62
CA LYS A 85 18.46 -0.76 8.80
C LYS A 85 18.65 0.29 9.90
N LYS A 86 18.98 1.53 9.55
CA LYS A 86 19.04 2.66 10.51
C LYS A 86 17.69 2.92 11.16
N LEU A 87 16.62 2.94 10.36
CA LEU A 87 15.27 3.17 10.86
C LEU A 87 14.80 2.06 11.82
N ILE A 88 15.04 0.79 11.46
CA ILE A 88 14.73 -0.36 12.33
C ILE A 88 15.49 -0.26 13.65
N ARG A 89 16.80 0.06 13.61
CA ARG A 89 17.60 0.25 14.83
C ARG A 89 17.05 1.36 15.72
N LYS A 90 16.59 2.46 15.13
CA LYS A 90 15.96 3.57 15.87
C LYS A 90 14.71 3.07 16.61
N TYR A 91 13.79 2.40 15.92
CA TYR A 91 12.57 1.88 16.54
C TYR A 91 12.85 0.82 17.61
N LEU A 92 13.83 -0.06 17.39
CA LEU A 92 14.21 -1.05 18.41
C LEU A 92 14.75 -0.38 19.68
N LYS A 93 15.51 0.72 19.54
CA LYS A 93 15.99 1.51 20.68
C LYS A 93 14.82 2.13 21.46
N GLU A 94 13.87 2.74 20.76
CA GLU A 94 12.67 3.32 21.36
C GLU A 94 11.83 2.26 22.10
N ILE A 95 11.65 1.07 21.52
CA ILE A 95 10.95 -0.05 22.17
C ILE A 95 11.69 -0.48 23.43
N LYS A 96 13.02 -0.64 23.36
CA LYS A 96 13.84 -1.04 24.52
C LYS A 96 13.73 -0.02 25.67
N GLU A 97 13.73 1.27 25.35
CA GLU A 97 13.53 2.33 26.34
C GLU A 97 12.14 2.29 26.97
N LYS A 98 11.08 2.09 26.16
CA LYS A 98 9.71 1.92 26.67
C LYS A 98 9.60 0.73 27.62
N VAL A 99 10.18 -0.42 27.24
CA VAL A 99 10.21 -1.62 28.10
C VAL A 99 10.96 -1.37 29.40
N LYS A 100 12.11 -0.66 29.35
CA LYS A 100 12.86 -0.30 30.57
C LYS A 100 12.03 0.60 31.50
N LYS A 101 11.34 1.60 30.96
CA LYS A 101 10.46 2.49 31.74
C LYS A 101 9.34 1.69 32.42
N MET A 102 8.68 0.80 31.70
CA MET A 102 7.62 -0.06 32.26
C MET A 102 8.15 -0.98 33.36
N LYS A 103 9.31 -1.61 33.17
CA LYS A 103 9.96 -2.43 34.21
C LYS A 103 10.29 -1.62 35.47
N ASN A 104 10.78 -0.39 35.32
CA ASN A 104 11.09 0.48 36.45
C ASN A 104 9.82 0.87 37.24
N VAL A 105 8.69 1.10 36.55
CA VAL A 105 7.40 1.36 37.22
C VAL A 105 6.96 0.15 38.02
N ILE A 106 6.95 -1.05 37.41
CA ILE A 106 6.58 -2.30 38.10
C ILE A 106 7.46 -2.55 39.33
N ASN A 107 8.78 -2.37 39.19
CA ASN A 107 9.71 -2.56 40.31
C ASN A 107 9.48 -1.54 41.43
N ASN A 108 9.15 -0.28 41.09
CA ASN A 108 8.86 0.75 42.09
C ASN A 108 7.50 0.55 42.77
N GLU A 109 6.53 -0.07 42.11
CA GLU A 109 5.25 -0.48 42.70
C GLU A 109 5.42 -1.69 43.63
N ALA A 110 6.25 -2.66 43.24
CA ALA A 110 6.57 -3.83 44.07
C ALA A 110 7.38 -3.50 45.34
N VAL A 111 8.16 -2.42 45.34
CA VAL A 111 8.92 -1.94 46.51
C VAL A 111 8.05 -1.11 47.49
N LYS A 112 6.86 -0.67 47.06
CA LYS A 112 5.92 0.11 47.88
C LYS A 112 4.87 -0.73 48.63
N GLN A 113 4.81 -2.04 48.36
CA GLN A 113 4.03 -3.02 49.11
C GLN A 113 4.89 -3.64 50.21
#